data_AF-A0A847MY82-F1
#
_entry.id   AF-A0A847MY82-F1
#
_cell.length_a   1.000
_cell.length_b   1.000
_cell.length_c   1.000
_cell.angle_alpha   90.00
_cell.angle_beta   90.00
_cell.angle_gamma   90.00
#
_symmetry.space_group_name_H-M   'P 1'
#
loop_
_entity.id
_entity.type
_entity.pdbx_description
1 polymer ?
#
loop_
_entity_poly.entity_id
_entity_poly.type
_entity_poly.pdbx_seq_one_letter_code
_entity_poly.pdbx_strand_id
1 'polypeptide(L)'
;MEPVEIVPFSRGIDRSGFSCGKPDLDDWLLRRAGQQERSYNTRTFLAIHPSDNDVVGYYATTAYRLDLDEASRAYGVGKRQYPVPAVLLARLAVDRRFAGRGVGRQLLVHALEGCAEASAHVGFEVVVVHAIDDEAVTFYARYGFSRFADHPLHLHADEDLAGDAQSAVIDSYYLCTYQGCTFRVCHSWRWEDHMTAKSERLNLRCSTEALELLREAASLQNQDLTSFVLGASIDRARTVLTADRALKLTPAEILQLERALDVDEIPNPQLAALVRSVRGVQRT
;
A
#
# COMPACT_ATOMS: atom_id res chain seq x y z
N MET A 1 1.68 -8.87 -16.74
CA MET A 1 1.36 -9.39 -15.39
C MET A 1 0.46 -10.59 -15.59
N GLU A 2 0.74 -11.71 -14.95
CA GLU A 2 -0.09 -12.93 -15.08
C GLU A 2 -1.47 -12.69 -14.46
N PRO A 3 -2.59 -12.89 -15.15
CA PRO A 3 -3.92 -12.70 -14.57
C PRO A 3 -4.20 -13.79 -13.52
N VAL A 4 -4.73 -13.38 -12.36
CA VAL A 4 -5.22 -14.31 -11.33
C VAL A 4 -6.56 -13.83 -10.78
N GLU A 5 -7.40 -14.77 -10.38
CA GLU A 5 -8.62 -14.51 -9.61
C GLU A 5 -8.33 -14.71 -8.13
N ILE A 6 -8.59 -13.71 -7.30
CA ILE A 6 -8.36 -13.82 -5.84
C ILE A 6 -9.69 -14.14 -5.17
N VAL A 7 -9.75 -15.29 -4.50
CA VAL A 7 -10.98 -15.79 -3.86
C VAL A 7 -10.75 -16.11 -2.38
N PRO A 8 -11.78 -16.00 -1.52
CA PRO A 8 -11.67 -16.47 -0.14
C PRO A 8 -11.32 -17.96 -0.09
N PHE A 9 -10.61 -18.36 0.97
CA PHE A 9 -10.28 -19.76 1.18
C PHE A 9 -11.54 -20.64 1.23
N SER A 10 -11.53 -21.70 0.44
CA SER A 10 -12.55 -22.74 0.45
C SER A 10 -11.90 -24.12 0.51
N ARG A 11 -12.55 -25.05 1.22
CA ARG A 11 -12.09 -26.45 1.27
C ARG A 11 -12.22 -27.19 -0.06
N GLY A 12 -13.10 -26.72 -0.94
CA GLY A 12 -13.35 -27.34 -2.25
C GLY A 12 -12.28 -27.03 -3.30
N ILE A 13 -11.37 -26.09 -3.02
CA ILE A 13 -10.30 -25.71 -3.93
C ILE A 13 -9.11 -26.65 -3.70
N ASP A 14 -8.67 -27.33 -4.76
CA ASP A 14 -7.46 -28.14 -4.72
C ASP A 14 -6.21 -27.26 -4.62
N ARG A 15 -5.36 -27.58 -3.66
CA ARG A 15 -4.10 -26.89 -3.37
C ARG A 15 -2.93 -27.85 -3.28
N SER A 16 -3.14 -29.14 -3.56
CA SER A 16 -2.14 -30.20 -3.40
C SER A 16 -0.89 -29.99 -4.25
N GLY A 17 -1.03 -29.31 -5.40
CA GLY A 17 0.06 -28.96 -6.30
C GLY A 17 0.84 -27.69 -5.94
N PHE A 18 0.45 -26.95 -4.90
CA PHE A 18 1.09 -25.69 -4.55
C PHE A 18 2.51 -25.91 -3.99
N SER A 19 3.51 -25.22 -4.55
CA SER A 19 4.83 -25.12 -3.92
C SER A 19 5.54 -23.81 -4.23
N CYS A 20 5.75 -22.99 -3.20
CA CYS A 20 6.53 -21.75 -3.27
C CYS A 20 8.03 -21.95 -2.98
N GLY A 21 8.46 -23.17 -2.64
CA GLY A 21 9.85 -23.48 -2.33
C GLY A 21 10.28 -23.15 -0.89
N LYS A 22 9.31 -22.72 -0.06
CA LYS A 22 9.48 -22.54 1.39
C LYS A 22 8.62 -23.57 2.12
N PRO A 23 9.20 -24.65 2.67
CA PRO A 23 8.44 -25.75 3.27
C PRO A 23 7.42 -25.30 4.32
N ASP A 24 7.77 -24.34 5.16
CA ASP A 24 6.86 -23.81 6.19
C ASP A 24 5.60 -23.16 5.61
N LEU A 25 5.71 -22.48 4.47
CA LEU A 25 4.58 -21.85 3.78
C LEU A 25 3.76 -22.90 3.00
N ASP A 26 4.43 -23.87 2.37
CA ASP A 26 3.79 -24.97 1.65
C ASP A 26 2.97 -25.85 2.61
N ASP A 27 3.59 -26.33 3.70
CA ASP A 27 2.94 -27.19 4.69
C ASP A 27 1.81 -26.48 5.44
N TRP A 28 1.96 -25.18 5.72
CA TRP A 28 0.90 -24.44 6.37
C TRP A 28 -0.35 -24.34 5.50
N LEU A 29 -0.21 -24.03 4.21
CA LEU A 29 -1.34 -23.95 3.30
C LEU A 29 -2.05 -25.30 3.18
N LEU A 30 -1.28 -26.37 2.98
CA LEU A 30 -1.80 -27.72 2.79
C LEU A 30 -2.52 -28.24 4.03
N ARG A 31 -1.89 -28.09 5.21
CA ARG A 31 -2.29 -28.82 6.43
C ARG A 31 -2.99 -27.95 7.48
N ARG A 32 -2.73 -26.64 7.53
CA ARG A 32 -3.14 -25.78 8.65
C ARG A 32 -4.14 -24.69 8.27
N ALA A 33 -4.08 -24.13 7.06
CA ALA A 33 -4.94 -23.02 6.62
C ALA A 33 -6.43 -23.29 6.88
N GLY A 34 -6.92 -24.47 6.49
CA GLY A 34 -8.33 -24.83 6.67
C GLY A 34 -8.75 -25.08 8.12
N GLN A 35 -7.82 -25.30 9.06
CA GLN A 35 -8.12 -25.31 10.49
C GLN A 35 -8.16 -23.89 11.04
N GLN A 36 -7.17 -23.07 10.69
CA GLN A 36 -7.04 -21.69 11.16
C GLN A 36 -8.20 -20.80 10.69
N GLU A 37 -8.71 -21.02 9.48
CA GLU A 37 -9.92 -20.33 9.00
C GLU A 37 -11.17 -20.70 9.80
N ARG A 38 -11.36 -21.99 10.07
CA ARG A 38 -12.53 -22.45 10.85
C ARG A 38 -12.55 -21.93 12.28
N SER A 39 -11.37 -21.73 12.86
CA SER A 39 -11.25 -21.14 14.20
C SER A 39 -11.18 -19.63 14.18
N TYR A 40 -11.38 -18.99 13.02
CA TYR A 40 -11.30 -17.54 12.84
C TYR A 40 -9.95 -16.91 13.24
N ASN A 41 -8.89 -17.72 13.27
CA ASN A 41 -7.56 -17.26 13.64
C ASN A 41 -6.88 -16.54 12.48
N THR A 42 -7.17 -16.95 11.24
CA THR A 42 -6.67 -16.29 10.05
C THR A 42 -7.76 -16.09 9.02
N ARG A 43 -7.72 -14.98 8.30
CA ARG A 43 -8.42 -14.83 7.02
C ARG A 43 -7.48 -15.11 5.86
N THR A 44 -7.82 -16.09 5.04
CA THR A 44 -6.95 -16.61 3.97
C THR A 44 -7.63 -16.42 2.62
N PHE A 45 -6.87 -15.93 1.64
CA PHE A 45 -7.30 -15.78 0.26
C PHE A 45 -6.34 -16.52 -0.67
N LEU A 46 -6.86 -17.07 -1.75
CA LEU A 46 -6.15 -17.87 -2.74
C LEU A 46 -6.16 -17.12 -4.07
N ALA A 47 -5.00 -17.02 -4.72
CA ALA A 47 -4.91 -16.63 -6.12
C ALA A 47 -5.04 -17.88 -7.00
N ILE A 48 -6.03 -17.87 -7.88
CA ILE A 48 -6.39 -18.95 -8.78
C ILE A 48 -6.02 -18.57 -10.20
N HIS A 49 -5.35 -19.48 -10.91
CA HIS A 49 -5.07 -19.30 -12.33
C HIS A 49 -6.35 -19.52 -13.14
N PRO A 50 -6.79 -18.57 -13.99
CA PRO A 50 -8.10 -18.63 -14.65
C PRO A 50 -8.24 -19.78 -15.66
N SER A 51 -7.14 -20.28 -16.23
CA SER A 51 -7.20 -21.34 -17.24
C SER A 51 -7.36 -22.73 -16.63
N ASP A 52 -6.69 -22.99 -15.51
CA ASP A 52 -6.50 -24.35 -14.99
C ASP A 52 -7.06 -24.52 -13.57
N ASN A 53 -7.61 -23.44 -13.00
CA ASN A 53 -8.14 -23.39 -11.64
C ASN A 53 -7.12 -23.78 -10.54
N ASP A 54 -5.83 -23.70 -10.88
CA ASP A 54 -4.71 -24.01 -10.00
C ASP A 54 -4.50 -22.89 -8.97
N VAL A 55 -4.23 -23.26 -7.73
CA VAL A 55 -3.76 -22.31 -6.70
C VAL A 55 -2.32 -21.90 -7.03
N VAL A 56 -2.12 -20.64 -7.41
CA VAL A 56 -0.82 -20.09 -7.80
C VAL A 56 -0.23 -19.14 -6.77
N GLY A 57 -0.97 -18.86 -5.71
CA GLY A 57 -0.51 -18.05 -4.60
C GLY A 57 -1.57 -17.95 -3.51
N TYR A 58 -1.17 -17.45 -2.35
CA TYR A 58 -2.09 -17.17 -1.27
C TYR A 58 -1.53 -16.09 -0.35
N TYR A 59 -2.42 -15.49 0.44
CA TYR A 59 -2.01 -14.75 1.64
C TYR A 59 -2.94 -15.08 2.81
N ALA A 60 -2.47 -14.79 4.03
CA ALA A 60 -3.29 -14.89 5.23
C ALA A 60 -3.03 -13.72 6.18
N THR A 61 -4.10 -13.14 6.71
CA THR A 61 -4.07 -12.07 7.72
C THR A 61 -4.60 -12.56 9.07
N THR A 62 -4.13 -11.96 10.16
CA THR A 62 -4.61 -12.22 11.53
C THR A 62 -4.52 -10.95 12.38
N ALA A 63 -5.34 -10.89 13.43
CA ALA A 63 -5.24 -9.81 14.42
C ALA A 63 -3.90 -9.90 15.16
N TYR A 64 -3.29 -8.75 15.43
CA TYR A 64 -1.96 -8.69 16.03
C TYR A 64 -1.84 -7.54 17.01
N ARG A 65 -0.86 -7.66 17.91
CA ARG A 65 -0.55 -6.66 18.93
C ARG A 65 0.96 -6.47 18.93
N LEU A 66 1.40 -5.24 18.73
CA LEU A 66 2.80 -4.86 18.85
C LEU A 66 3.09 -4.38 20.28
N ASP A 67 3.96 -5.09 20.98
CA ASP A 67 4.34 -4.73 22.34
C ASP A 67 5.29 -3.50 22.36
N LEU A 68 5.26 -2.79 23.49
CA LEU A 68 5.78 -1.43 23.66
C LEU A 68 7.31 -1.33 23.70
N ASP A 69 8.00 -2.46 23.79
CA ASP A 69 9.45 -2.61 23.88
C ASP A 69 10.12 -2.75 22.50
N GLU A 70 9.44 -3.40 21.54
CA GLU A 70 9.91 -3.62 20.16
C GLU A 70 9.46 -2.52 19.17
N ALA A 71 8.22 -2.01 19.29
CA ALA A 71 7.66 -1.09 18.31
C ALA A 71 7.94 0.40 18.58
N SER A 72 7.99 0.82 19.86
CA SER A 72 8.08 2.23 20.24
C SER A 72 9.38 2.93 19.79
N ARG A 73 10.48 2.16 19.65
CA ARG A 73 11.78 2.68 19.20
C ARG A 73 11.86 2.88 17.68
N ALA A 74 11.26 1.98 16.90
CA ALA A 74 11.26 2.07 15.44
C ALA A 74 10.26 3.11 14.91
N TYR A 75 9.14 3.33 15.61
CA TYR A 75 8.10 4.29 15.24
C TYR A 75 8.38 5.75 15.66
N GLY A 76 9.45 5.99 16.44
CA GLY A 76 9.79 7.29 17.01
C GLY A 76 8.92 7.72 18.20
N VAL A 77 8.25 6.78 18.87
CA VAL A 77 7.19 7.10 19.85
C VAL A 77 7.62 6.73 21.27
N GLY A 78 8.51 7.53 21.85
CA GLY A 78 8.94 7.39 23.25
C GLY A 78 7.88 7.68 24.32
N LYS A 79 6.58 7.60 24.02
CA LYS A 79 5.48 8.03 24.91
C LYS A 79 4.21 7.15 24.90
N ARG A 80 4.18 6.00 24.22
CA ARG A 80 2.99 5.14 24.26
C ARG A 80 2.95 4.33 25.56
N GLN A 81 1.77 4.30 26.17
CA GLN A 81 1.49 3.58 27.42
C GLN A 81 0.80 2.23 27.18
N TYR A 82 0.32 1.98 25.96
CA TYR A 82 -0.42 0.77 25.57
C TYR A 82 0.08 0.20 24.23
N PRO A 83 0.15 -1.14 24.09
CA PRO A 83 0.55 -1.80 22.84
C PRO A 83 -0.27 -1.37 21.63
N VAL A 84 0.36 -1.39 20.47
CA VAL A 84 -0.23 -0.89 19.23
C VAL A 84 -1.08 -1.99 18.59
N PRO A 85 -2.40 -1.75 18.35
CA PRO A 85 -3.24 -2.70 17.65
C PRO A 85 -2.83 -2.77 16.18
N ALA A 86 -2.68 -3.97 15.66
CA ALA A 86 -2.14 -4.21 14.32
C ALA A 86 -2.88 -5.34 13.60
N VAL A 87 -2.73 -5.38 12.28
CA VAL A 87 -3.03 -6.56 11.47
C VAL A 87 -1.71 -7.16 11.01
N LEU A 88 -1.52 -8.46 11.22
CA LEU A 88 -0.35 -9.18 10.72
C LEU A 88 -0.72 -9.84 9.38
N LEU A 89 0.00 -9.46 8.31
CA LEU A 89 0.09 -10.26 7.09
C LEU A 89 0.98 -11.47 7.38
N ALA A 90 0.37 -12.46 8.02
CA ALA A 90 1.08 -13.60 8.59
C ALA A 90 1.77 -14.45 7.52
N ARG A 91 1.21 -14.51 6.32
CA ARG A 91 1.73 -15.30 5.20
C ARG A 91 1.40 -14.62 3.88
N LEU A 92 2.34 -14.68 2.96
CA LEU A 92 2.15 -14.41 1.54
C LEU A 92 3.11 -15.32 0.78
N ALA A 93 2.60 -16.07 -0.18
CA ALA A 93 3.41 -17.00 -0.96
C ALA A 93 2.90 -17.07 -2.39
N VAL A 94 3.82 -17.25 -3.33
CA VAL A 94 3.53 -17.45 -4.76
C VAL A 94 4.17 -18.77 -5.18
N ASP A 95 3.43 -19.57 -5.92
CA ASP A 95 3.95 -20.82 -6.47
C ASP A 95 5.18 -20.55 -7.35
N ARG A 96 6.21 -21.41 -7.27
CA ARG A 96 7.46 -21.23 -8.01
C ARG A 96 7.25 -21.10 -9.52
N ARG A 97 6.22 -21.75 -10.07
CA ARG A 97 5.86 -21.66 -11.50
C ARG A 97 5.46 -20.23 -11.92
N PHE A 98 4.98 -19.43 -10.96
CA PHE A 98 4.40 -18.10 -11.16
C PHE A 98 5.16 -16.97 -10.44
N ALA A 99 6.25 -17.29 -9.73
CA ALA A 99 7.15 -16.31 -9.13
C ALA A 99 7.70 -15.34 -10.19
N GLY A 100 7.83 -14.06 -9.83
CA GLY A 100 8.31 -13.00 -10.74
C GLY A 100 7.29 -12.53 -11.80
N ARG A 101 6.09 -13.13 -11.89
CA ARG A 101 5.06 -12.75 -12.89
C ARG A 101 4.04 -11.72 -12.39
N GLY A 102 4.29 -11.16 -11.21
CA GLY A 102 3.45 -10.14 -10.58
C GLY A 102 2.35 -10.67 -9.66
N VAL A 103 2.14 -11.99 -9.54
CA VAL A 103 1.12 -12.57 -8.64
C VAL A 103 1.25 -12.10 -7.20
N GLY A 104 2.47 -12.06 -6.67
CA GLY A 104 2.72 -11.59 -5.29
C GLY A 104 2.30 -10.13 -5.07
N ARG A 105 2.45 -9.28 -6.09
CA ARG A 105 1.95 -7.89 -6.05
C ARG A 105 0.44 -7.88 -5.92
N GLN A 106 -0.28 -8.64 -6.75
CA GLN A 106 -1.75 -8.66 -6.74
C GLN A 106 -2.27 -9.14 -5.38
N LEU A 107 -1.65 -10.19 -4.82
CA LEU A 107 -1.98 -10.69 -3.49
C LEU A 107 -1.74 -9.64 -2.39
N LEU A 108 -0.61 -8.92 -2.45
CA LEU A 108 -0.32 -7.88 -1.46
C LEU A 108 -1.33 -6.74 -1.53
N VAL A 109 -1.69 -6.30 -2.74
CA VAL A 109 -2.66 -5.23 -2.97
C VAL A 109 -4.02 -5.60 -2.43
N HIS A 110 -4.51 -6.78 -2.82
CA HIS A 110 -5.78 -7.29 -2.33
C HIS A 110 -5.78 -7.45 -0.80
N ALA A 111 -4.64 -7.84 -0.20
CA ALA A 111 -4.52 -7.90 1.26
C ALA A 111 -4.61 -6.52 1.91
N LEU A 112 -3.97 -5.50 1.34
CA LEU A 112 -3.99 -4.13 1.85
C LEU A 112 -5.36 -3.46 1.66
N GLU A 113 -6.01 -3.67 0.52
CA GLU A 113 -7.39 -3.23 0.27
C GLU A 113 -8.35 -3.85 1.29
N GLY A 114 -8.24 -5.16 1.54
CA GLY A 114 -9.04 -5.82 2.57
C GLY A 114 -8.74 -5.33 3.99
N CYS A 115 -7.52 -4.87 4.27
CA CYS A 115 -7.21 -4.19 5.54
C CYS A 115 -7.89 -2.82 5.59
N ALA A 116 -7.77 -2.00 4.56
CA ALA A 116 -8.41 -0.69 4.50
C ALA A 116 -9.94 -0.78 4.66
N GLU A 117 -10.58 -1.77 4.04
CA GLU A 117 -12.02 -2.04 4.24
C GLU A 117 -12.33 -2.45 5.69
N ALA A 118 -11.48 -3.28 6.30
CA ALA A 118 -11.67 -3.72 7.68
C ALA A 118 -11.45 -2.61 8.71
N SER A 119 -10.58 -1.62 8.44
CA SER A 119 -10.27 -0.54 9.40
C SER A 119 -11.48 0.34 9.69
N ALA A 120 -12.45 0.41 8.78
CA ALA A 120 -13.73 1.10 8.98
C ALA A 120 -14.59 0.50 10.12
N HIS A 121 -14.32 -0.75 10.50
CA HIS A 121 -15.12 -1.47 11.51
C HIS A 121 -14.28 -2.03 12.67
N VAL A 122 -12.99 -2.27 12.44
CA VAL A 122 -12.06 -2.85 13.42
C VAL A 122 -10.87 -1.92 13.58
N GLY A 123 -10.66 -1.41 14.79
CA GLY A 123 -9.55 -0.48 15.06
C GLY A 123 -8.19 -1.20 15.08
N PHE A 124 -7.31 -0.82 14.16
CA PHE A 124 -5.89 -1.12 14.16
C PHE A 124 -5.15 0.03 13.47
N GLU A 125 -3.88 0.24 13.81
CA GLU A 125 -3.10 1.40 13.34
C GLU A 125 -2.09 1.04 12.25
N VAL A 126 -1.71 -0.23 12.17
CA VAL A 126 -0.54 -0.63 11.39
C VAL A 126 -0.70 -2.04 10.83
N VAL A 127 -0.22 -2.23 9.60
CA VAL A 127 -0.05 -3.55 9.00
C VAL A 127 1.38 -4.00 9.23
N VAL A 128 1.54 -5.18 9.80
CA VAL A 128 2.83 -5.79 10.14
C VAL A 128 3.07 -6.99 9.24
N VAL A 129 4.33 -7.25 8.93
CA VAL A 129 4.76 -8.49 8.29
C VAL A 129 6.04 -9.00 8.94
N HIS A 130 6.11 -10.31 9.15
CA HIS A 130 7.34 -11.01 9.51
C HIS A 130 7.85 -11.71 8.25
N ALA A 131 8.81 -11.10 7.57
CA ALA A 131 9.41 -11.64 6.37
C ALA A 131 10.17 -12.94 6.71
N ILE A 132 10.03 -13.93 5.85
CA ILE A 132 10.67 -15.25 6.03
C ILE A 132 12.17 -15.23 5.71
N ASP A 133 12.61 -14.26 4.90
CA ASP A 133 13.99 -14.07 4.45
C ASP A 133 14.23 -12.65 3.91
N ASP A 134 15.47 -12.34 3.55
CA ASP A 134 15.87 -11.04 2.98
C ASP A 134 15.25 -10.74 1.60
N GLU A 135 14.89 -11.77 0.82
CA GLU A 135 14.20 -11.59 -0.46
C GLU A 135 12.79 -11.03 -0.23
N ALA A 136 12.07 -11.59 0.74
CA ALA A 136 10.78 -11.10 1.18
C ALA A 136 10.88 -9.70 1.78
N VAL A 137 11.90 -9.40 2.59
CA VAL A 137 12.14 -8.03 3.08
C VAL A 137 12.28 -7.05 1.91
N THR A 138 13.06 -7.41 0.90
CA THR A 138 13.24 -6.58 -0.31
C THR A 138 11.94 -6.44 -1.09
N PHE A 139 11.12 -7.50 -1.15
CA PHE A 139 9.79 -7.46 -1.75
C PHE A 139 8.90 -6.44 -1.06
N TYR A 140 8.73 -6.52 0.27
CA TYR A 140 7.84 -5.62 1.01
C TYR A 140 8.35 -4.17 1.02
N ALA A 141 9.66 -3.96 1.12
CA ALA A 141 10.25 -2.62 1.11
C ALA A 141 9.94 -1.83 -0.18
N ARG A 142 9.82 -2.52 -1.33
CA ARG A 142 9.41 -1.89 -2.61
C ARG A 142 7.98 -1.36 -2.59
N TYR A 143 7.15 -1.84 -1.65
CA TYR A 143 5.76 -1.42 -1.47
C TYR A 143 5.57 -0.50 -0.26
N GLY A 144 6.64 0.13 0.22
CA GLY A 144 6.56 1.14 1.29
C GLY A 144 6.65 0.58 2.71
N PHE A 145 6.85 -0.72 2.89
CA PHE A 145 7.07 -1.29 4.22
C PHE A 145 8.45 -0.90 4.76
N SER A 146 8.49 -0.45 6.01
CA SER A 146 9.70 -0.07 6.73
C SER A 146 10.10 -1.13 7.75
N ARG A 147 11.40 -1.40 7.87
CA ARG A 147 11.91 -2.37 8.86
C ARG A 147 11.74 -1.84 10.28
N PHE A 148 11.52 -2.74 11.24
CA PHE A 148 11.73 -2.41 12.65
C PHE A 148 13.23 -2.30 12.95
N ALA A 149 13.61 -1.34 13.79
CA ALA A 149 15.01 -1.05 14.10
C ALA A 149 15.76 -2.26 14.69
N ASP A 150 15.10 -3.04 15.55
CA ASP A 150 15.72 -4.15 16.28
C ASP A 150 15.48 -5.52 15.61
N HIS A 151 14.60 -5.58 14.59
CA HIS A 151 14.21 -6.83 13.92
C HIS A 151 14.31 -6.69 12.40
N PRO A 152 15.41 -7.14 11.77
CA PRO A 152 15.67 -6.90 10.34
C PRO A 152 14.66 -7.57 9.40
N LEU A 153 14.00 -8.63 9.88
CA LEU A 153 12.98 -9.38 9.14
C LEU A 153 11.55 -8.93 9.45
N HIS A 154 11.35 -8.01 10.41
CA HIS A 154 10.02 -7.50 10.70
C HIS A 154 9.86 -6.16 10.00
N LEU A 155 8.72 -5.96 9.34
CA LEU A 155 8.39 -4.70 8.69
C LEU A 155 6.98 -4.24 9.04
N HIS A 156 6.75 -2.95 8.90
CA HIS A 156 5.46 -2.31 9.10
C HIS A 156 5.13 -1.33 7.98
N ALA A 157 3.84 -1.13 7.74
CA ALA A 157 3.30 -0.05 6.93
C ALA A 157 2.29 0.74 7.77
N ASP A 158 2.52 2.05 7.92
CA ASP A 158 1.58 2.98 8.56
C ASP A 158 0.32 3.12 7.70
N GLU A 159 -0.83 3.40 8.30
CA GLU A 159 -2.10 3.58 7.56
C GLU A 159 -2.00 4.67 6.47
N ASP A 160 -1.31 5.78 6.75
CA ASP A 160 -1.05 6.85 5.77
C ASP A 160 -0.20 6.35 4.57
N LEU A 161 0.78 5.48 4.83
CA LEU A 161 1.62 4.84 3.81
C LEU A 161 0.88 3.71 3.09
N ALA A 162 -0.05 3.02 3.76
CA ALA A 162 -0.92 2.04 3.14
C ALA A 162 -1.87 2.73 2.16
N GLY A 163 -2.37 3.93 2.47
CA GLY A 163 -3.13 4.79 1.56
C GLY A 163 -2.32 5.26 0.34
N ASP A 164 -1.08 5.70 0.53
CA ASP A 164 -0.19 6.12 -0.57
C ASP A 164 0.32 4.93 -1.41
N ALA A 165 0.63 3.79 -0.78
CA ALA A 165 0.97 2.55 -1.47
C ALA A 165 -0.24 2.00 -2.22
N GLN A 166 -1.44 2.10 -1.64
CA GLN A 166 -2.71 1.80 -2.29
C GLN A 166 -2.92 2.75 -3.48
N SER A 167 -2.70 4.05 -3.35
CA SER A 167 -2.84 5.02 -4.45
C SER A 167 -1.81 4.80 -5.57
N ALA A 168 -0.53 4.63 -5.25
CA ALA A 168 0.53 4.36 -6.23
C ALA A 168 0.36 3.00 -6.93
N VAL A 169 -0.29 2.03 -6.26
CA VAL A 169 -0.54 0.71 -6.84
C VAL A 169 -1.86 0.65 -7.61
N ILE A 170 -2.92 1.30 -7.14
CA ILE A 170 -4.22 1.49 -7.81
C ILE A 170 -4.03 2.33 -9.09
N ASP A 171 -3.23 3.39 -9.07
CA ASP A 171 -2.92 4.19 -10.28
C ASP A 171 -2.22 3.34 -11.36
N SER A 172 -1.49 2.30 -10.95
CA SER A 172 -0.87 1.32 -11.86
C SER A 172 -1.79 0.13 -12.20
N TYR A 173 -2.89 -0.09 -11.48
CA TYR A 173 -3.83 -1.21 -11.69
C TYR A 173 -5.06 -0.83 -12.54
N TYR A 174 -5.45 0.45 -12.55
CA TYR A 174 -6.66 0.93 -13.24
C TYR A 174 -6.40 1.64 -14.58
N LEU A 175 -5.19 1.60 -15.12
CA LEU A 175 -4.92 1.96 -16.51
C LEU A 175 -5.12 0.74 -17.42
N CYS A 176 -6.37 0.37 -17.68
CA CYS A 176 -6.70 -0.54 -18.77
C CYS A 176 -6.86 0.26 -20.06
N THR A 177 -5.92 0.10 -21.00
CA THR A 177 -6.04 0.63 -22.36
C THR A 177 -6.87 -0.35 -23.19
N TYR A 178 -8.14 -0.03 -23.43
CA TYR A 178 -8.96 -0.71 -24.44
C TYR A 178 -9.29 0.29 -25.56
N GLN A 179 -8.79 -0.01 -26.76
CA GLN A 179 -8.98 0.82 -27.98
C GLN A 179 -8.65 2.32 -27.82
N GLY A 180 -7.59 2.66 -27.10
CA GLY A 180 -7.12 4.05 -27.01
C GLY A 180 -7.97 4.98 -26.12
N CYS A 181 -8.93 4.44 -25.36
CA CYS A 181 -9.67 5.18 -24.34
C CYS A 181 -9.27 4.71 -22.94
N THR A 182 -8.86 5.66 -22.09
CA THR A 182 -8.65 5.42 -20.65
C THR A 182 -9.99 5.48 -19.94
N PHE A 183 -10.56 4.34 -19.57
CA PHE A 183 -11.77 4.29 -18.75
C PHE A 183 -11.39 4.27 -17.26
N ARG A 184 -11.83 5.31 -16.54
CA ARG A 184 -11.83 5.32 -15.07
C ARG A 184 -13.02 4.49 -14.61
N VAL A 185 -12.81 3.26 -14.14
CA VAL A 185 -13.89 2.51 -13.45
C VAL A 185 -14.07 3.14 -12.08
N CYS A 186 -14.93 4.15 -12.03
CA CYS A 186 -15.28 4.88 -10.82
C CYS A 186 -16.29 4.03 -10.03
N HIS A 187 -15.82 3.21 -9.09
CA HIS A 187 -16.67 2.89 -7.94
C HIS A 187 -16.71 4.15 -7.09
N SER A 188 -17.84 4.86 -7.17
CA SER A 188 -18.05 6.11 -6.49
C SER A 188 -17.95 5.93 -4.98
N TRP A 189 -16.86 6.41 -4.38
CA TRP A 189 -16.86 6.82 -2.97
C TRP A 189 -16.19 8.18 -2.87
N ARG A 190 -17.00 9.11 -2.40
CA ARG A 190 -16.72 10.52 -2.17
C ARG A 190 -16.01 10.59 -0.83
N TRP A 191 -14.72 10.91 -0.81
CA TRP A 191 -14.00 11.17 0.43
C TRP A 191 -13.89 12.69 0.61
N GLU A 192 -14.50 13.19 1.66
CA GLU A 192 -14.06 14.42 2.31
C GLU A 192 -12.75 14.08 3.02
N ASP A 193 -11.67 14.75 2.60
CA ASP A 193 -10.33 14.59 3.14
C ASP A 193 -10.31 14.85 4.65
N HIS A 194 -10.13 13.81 5.45
CA HIS A 194 -9.64 13.93 6.81
C HIS A 194 -8.23 13.35 6.87
N MET A 195 -7.24 14.14 6.44
CA MET A 195 -5.82 13.86 6.64
C MET A 195 -5.49 13.91 8.14
N THR A 196 -5.45 12.75 8.81
CA THR A 196 -4.92 12.65 10.18
C THR A 196 -3.40 12.51 10.17
N ALA A 197 -2.70 13.61 9.88
CA ALA A 197 -1.25 13.68 10.02
C ALA A 197 -0.81 13.47 11.48
N LYS A 198 0.24 12.66 11.67
CA LYS A 198 0.98 12.39 12.92
C LYS A 198 1.14 13.68 13.77
N SER A 199 0.54 13.71 14.96
CA SER A 199 0.55 14.89 15.84
C SER A 199 1.91 15.11 16.50
N GLU A 200 2.77 15.90 15.87
CA GLU A 200 3.86 16.56 16.57
C GLU A 200 3.34 17.77 17.36
N ARG A 201 3.82 17.96 18.60
CA ARG A 201 3.37 19.06 19.46
C ARG A 201 4.05 20.36 19.04
N LEU A 202 3.31 21.20 18.32
CA LEU A 202 3.67 22.59 18.08
C LEU A 202 3.43 23.42 19.36
N ASN A 203 4.51 23.80 20.05
CA ASN A 203 4.42 24.65 21.23
C ASN A 203 4.32 26.12 20.81
N LEU A 204 3.15 26.73 21.03
CA LEU A 204 2.90 28.13 20.73
C LEU A 204 2.82 28.95 22.01
N ARG A 205 3.49 30.11 22.03
CA ARG A 205 3.29 31.15 23.03
C ARG A 205 2.55 32.30 22.36
N CYS A 206 1.45 32.73 22.96
CA CYS A 206 0.72 33.92 22.52
C CYS A 206 0.38 34.79 23.73
N SER A 207 0.15 36.09 23.49
CA SER A 207 -0.38 36.98 24.51
C SER A 207 -1.85 36.66 24.78
N THR A 208 -2.34 37.07 25.95
CA THR A 208 -3.76 36.89 26.32
C THR A 208 -4.71 37.53 25.31
N GLU A 209 -4.38 38.74 24.85
CA GLU A 209 -5.15 39.49 23.84
C GLU A 209 -5.25 38.73 22.50
N ALA A 210 -4.12 38.14 22.04
CA ALA A 210 -4.12 37.35 20.81
C ALA A 210 -4.92 36.05 20.96
N LEU A 211 -4.89 35.42 22.14
CA LEU A 211 -5.66 34.21 22.41
C LEU A 211 -7.17 34.48 22.40
N GLU A 212 -7.60 35.60 22.97
CA GLU A 212 -9.00 36.01 22.99
C GLU A 212 -9.53 36.28 21.58
N LEU A 213 -8.78 37.05 20.78
CA LEU A 213 -9.12 37.33 19.39
C LEU A 213 -9.27 36.03 18.56
N LEU A 214 -8.34 35.08 18.70
CA LEU A 214 -8.40 33.81 17.97
C LEU A 214 -9.60 32.96 18.36
N ARG A 215 -10.00 32.98 19.65
CA ARG A 215 -11.18 32.26 20.13
C ARG A 215 -12.47 32.85 19.60
N GLU A 216 -12.57 34.18 19.56
CA GLU A 216 -13.73 34.87 19.00
C GLU A 216 -13.88 34.55 17.51
N ALA A 217 -12.79 34.64 16.74
CA ALA A 217 -12.80 34.31 15.31
C ALA A 217 -13.16 32.84 15.04
N ALA A 218 -12.63 31.90 15.82
CA ALA A 218 -12.95 30.48 15.69
C ALA A 218 -14.44 30.19 15.98
N SER A 219 -15.00 30.84 17.02
CA SER A 219 -16.41 30.73 17.38
C SER A 219 -17.34 31.22 16.26
N LEU A 220 -17.02 32.35 15.62
CA LEU A 220 -17.78 32.88 14.49
C LEU A 220 -17.82 31.91 13.29
N GLN A 221 -16.83 31.02 13.18
CA GLN A 221 -16.78 29.99 12.13
C GLN A 221 -17.28 28.61 12.59
N ASN A 222 -17.84 28.51 13.81
CA ASN A 222 -18.28 27.25 14.41
C ASN A 222 -17.19 26.17 14.45
N GLN A 223 -15.94 26.57 14.71
CA GLN A 223 -14.80 25.67 14.81
C GLN A 223 -14.15 25.77 16.19
N ASP A 224 -13.49 24.70 16.64
CA ASP A 224 -12.63 24.79 17.81
C ASP A 224 -11.33 25.56 17.49
N LEU A 225 -10.75 26.19 18.51
CA LEU A 225 -9.55 27.02 18.38
C LEU A 225 -8.38 26.27 17.73
N THR A 226 -8.24 24.97 18.01
CA THR A 226 -7.12 24.16 17.50
C THR A 226 -7.28 23.95 16.01
N SER A 227 -8.46 23.52 15.58
CA SER A 227 -8.79 23.34 14.16
C SER A 227 -8.65 24.64 13.37
N PHE A 228 -9.14 25.76 13.92
CA PHE A 228 -9.05 27.07 13.29
C PHE A 228 -7.59 27.50 13.04
N VAL A 229 -6.72 27.40 14.06
CA VAL A 229 -5.31 27.81 13.96
C VAL A 229 -4.51 26.86 13.07
N LEU A 230 -4.72 25.55 13.19
CA LEU A 230 -3.99 24.56 12.39
C LEU A 230 -4.39 24.62 10.92
N GLY A 231 -5.68 24.77 10.61
CA GLY A 231 -6.17 24.89 9.23
C GLY A 231 -5.51 26.07 8.50
N ALA A 232 -5.58 27.27 9.08
CA ALA A 232 -4.96 28.47 8.50
C ALA A 232 -3.43 28.33 8.34
N SER A 233 -2.76 27.65 9.28
CA SER A 233 -1.30 27.44 9.24
C SER A 233 -0.89 26.46 8.14
N ILE A 234 -1.63 25.36 7.98
CA ILE A 234 -1.37 24.34 6.96
C ILE A 234 -1.60 24.91 5.56
N ASP A 235 -2.70 25.65 5.35
CA ASP A 235 -3.00 26.28 4.06
C ASP A 235 -1.91 27.26 3.63
N ARG A 236 -1.41 28.04 4.61
CA ARG A 236 -0.29 28.94 4.35
C ARG A 236 0.99 28.17 4.03
N ALA A 237 1.30 27.10 4.76
CA ALA A 237 2.48 26.27 4.52
C ALA A 237 2.45 25.63 3.13
N ARG A 238 1.30 25.08 2.71
CA ARG A 238 1.10 24.53 1.36
C ARG A 238 1.37 25.58 0.28
N THR A 239 0.83 26.78 0.45
CA THR A 239 1.04 27.89 -0.50
C THR A 239 2.53 28.23 -0.67
N VAL A 240 3.29 28.26 0.43
CA VAL A 240 4.73 28.54 0.41
C VAL A 240 5.51 27.42 -0.29
N LEU A 241 5.22 26.16 0.04
CA LEU A 241 5.93 25.01 -0.53
C LEU A 241 5.66 24.84 -2.03
N THR A 242 4.43 25.07 -2.48
CA THR A 242 4.10 25.03 -3.91
C THR A 242 4.81 26.14 -4.67
N ALA A 243 4.90 27.35 -4.10
CA ALA A 243 5.61 28.46 -4.73
C ALA A 243 7.13 28.23 -4.84
N ASP A 244 7.73 27.52 -3.88
CA ASP A 244 9.15 27.18 -3.83
C ASP A 244 9.53 25.99 -4.72
N ARG A 245 8.68 24.95 -4.75
CA ARG A 245 8.94 23.67 -5.46
C ARG A 245 8.36 23.60 -6.88
N ALA A 246 7.71 24.65 -7.35
CA ALA A 246 7.30 24.71 -8.74
C ALA A 246 8.54 24.77 -9.65
N LEU A 247 8.68 23.77 -10.53
CA LEU A 247 9.55 23.88 -11.69
C LEU A 247 9.11 25.12 -12.49
N LYS A 248 9.88 26.20 -12.39
CA LYS A 248 9.67 27.40 -13.20
C LYS A 248 10.22 27.12 -14.58
N LEU A 249 9.43 26.45 -15.40
CA LEU A 249 9.72 26.30 -16.81
C LEU A 249 9.57 27.67 -17.46
N THR A 250 10.63 28.10 -18.15
CA THR A 250 10.58 29.27 -19.02
C THR A 250 9.59 29.01 -20.17
N PRO A 251 9.02 30.05 -20.81
CA PRO A 251 8.12 29.86 -21.96
C PRO A 251 8.71 28.99 -23.08
N ALA A 252 10.03 29.00 -23.26
CA ALA A 252 10.72 28.15 -24.21
C ALA A 252 10.75 26.67 -23.78
N GLU A 253 10.92 26.41 -22.49
CA GLU A 253 10.89 25.05 -21.91
C GLU A 253 9.47 24.49 -21.87
N ILE A 254 8.45 25.33 -21.64
CA ILE A 254 7.04 24.95 -21.77
C ILE A 254 6.75 24.52 -23.22
N LEU A 255 7.18 25.31 -24.20
CA LEU A 255 6.98 24.98 -25.61
C LEU A 255 7.79 23.74 -26.04
N GLN A 256 8.96 23.50 -25.45
CA GLN A 256 9.72 22.27 -25.67
C GLN A 256 9.03 21.05 -25.06
N LEU A 257 8.44 21.20 -23.88
CA LEU A 257 7.68 20.14 -23.22
C LEU A 257 6.42 19.81 -24.02
N GLU A 258 5.65 20.82 -24.44
CA GLU A 258 4.48 20.65 -25.31
C GLU A 258 4.85 19.94 -26.61
N ARG A 259 5.94 20.38 -27.27
CA ARG A 259 6.46 19.71 -28.47
C ARG A 259 6.93 18.29 -28.22
N ALA A 260 7.51 17.99 -27.06
CA ALA A 260 7.95 16.64 -26.72
C ALA A 260 6.79 15.70 -26.43
N LEU A 261 5.67 16.23 -25.92
CA LEU A 261 4.44 15.48 -25.66
C LEU A 261 3.61 15.25 -26.94
N ASP A 262 3.72 16.13 -27.94
CA ASP A 262 3.04 16.02 -29.24
C ASP A 262 3.81 15.18 -30.29
N VAL A 263 5.03 14.73 -29.99
CA VAL A 263 5.78 13.83 -30.88
C VAL A 263 5.21 12.42 -30.75
N ASP A 264 4.73 11.85 -31.86
CA ASP A 264 4.32 10.45 -31.95
C ASP A 264 5.41 9.53 -31.36
N GLU A 265 5.00 8.60 -30.49
CA GLU A 265 5.90 7.70 -29.76
C GLU A 265 6.89 7.01 -30.72
N ILE A 266 8.16 7.42 -30.68
CA ILE A 266 9.22 6.76 -31.45
C ILE A 266 9.55 5.45 -30.72
N PRO A 267 9.29 4.27 -31.31
CA PRO A 267 9.58 3.01 -30.64
C PRO A 267 11.07 2.94 -30.31
N ASN A 268 11.39 2.78 -29.03
CA ASN A 268 12.77 2.71 -28.59
C ASN A 268 13.49 1.55 -29.35
N PRO A 269 14.51 1.84 -30.17
CA PRO A 269 15.10 0.87 -31.09
C PRO A 269 15.75 -0.31 -30.34
N GLN A 270 16.20 -0.10 -29.11
CA GLN A 270 16.76 -1.16 -28.26
C GLN A 270 15.66 -2.14 -27.82
N LEU A 271 14.49 -1.64 -27.45
CA LEU A 271 13.32 -2.46 -27.11
C LEU A 271 12.79 -3.20 -28.34
N ALA A 272 12.71 -2.54 -29.50
CA ALA A 272 12.28 -3.16 -30.74
C ALA A 272 13.22 -4.29 -31.19
N ALA A 273 14.54 -4.13 -31.00
CA ALA A 273 15.52 -5.18 -31.28
C ALA A 273 15.38 -6.37 -30.31
N LEU A 274 15.16 -6.10 -29.02
CA LEU A 274 14.96 -7.12 -27.99
C LEU A 274 13.69 -7.94 -28.23
N VAL A 275 12.59 -7.30 -28.62
CA VAL A 275 11.33 -7.99 -28.95
C VAL A 275 11.49 -8.89 -30.17
N ARG A 276 12.27 -8.48 -31.17
CA ARG A 276 12.56 -9.30 -32.36
C ARG A 276 13.43 -10.52 -32.03
N SER A 277 14.44 -10.37 -31.17
CA SER A 277 15.29 -11.49 -30.76
C SER A 277 14.50 -12.54 -29.96
N VAL A 278 13.59 -12.11 -29.09
CA VAL A 278 12.73 -13.02 -28.33
C VAL A 278 11.75 -13.78 -29.22
N ARG A 279 11.18 -13.13 -30.25
CA ARG A 279 10.25 -13.79 -31.20
C ARG A 279 10.94 -14.74 -32.19
N GLY A 280 12.22 -14.53 -32.50
CA GLY A 280 13.01 -15.41 -33.38
C GLY A 280 13.39 -16.75 -32.74
N VAL A 281 13.59 -16.76 -31.42
CA VAL A 281 14.00 -17.97 -30.65
C VAL A 281 12.85 -18.98 -30.50
N GLN A 282 11.58 -18.57 -30.66
CA GLN A 282 10.42 -19.45 -30.51
C GLN A 282 10.02 -20.21 -31.80
N ARG A 283 10.78 -20.11 -32.89
CA ARG A 283 10.44 -20.75 -34.19
C ARG A 283 11.46 -21.81 -34.69
N THR A 284 12.39 -22.24 -33.84
CA THR A 284 13.28 -23.40 -34.07
C THR A 284 13.02 -24.45 -33.02
#